data_AF-A0A920QXV8-F1
#
_entry.id   AF-A0A920QXV8-F1
#
_cell.length_a   1.000
_cell.length_b   1.000
_cell.length_c   1.000
_cell.angle_alpha   90.00
_cell.angle_beta   90.00
_cell.angle_gamma   90.00
#
_symmetry.space_group_name_H-M   'P 1'
#
loop_
_entity.id
_entity.type
_entity.pdbx_description
1 polymer ?
#
loop_
_entity_poly.entity_id
_entity_poly.type
_entity_poly.pdbx_seq_one_letter_code
_entity_poly.pdbx_strand_id
1 'polypeptide(L)'
;MNNYNTLRVSQEAEDIGLNIAEHDSSSDQIDLLKIMQYQNDTGDLSVRGPEDLFTEAGQIGYHYNLLMDSLEKSDRIMRKQKDELEIAMEKAQSANKAKSDFLAKMSHELRTPLNAIIGYSEMLIEEAEDDELDMYAEDLRKINSSGEHLLTLINDILDLSKIEAGKMELYIEEFKF
;
A
#
# COMPACT_ATOMS: atom_id res chain seq x y z
N MET A 1 -49.32 61.81 -24.65
CA MET A 1 -48.97 61.05 -25.86
C MET A 1 -47.66 60.34 -25.59
N ASN A 2 -47.71 59.01 -25.52
CA ASN A 2 -46.54 58.14 -25.32
C ASN A 2 -45.64 58.19 -26.55
N ASN A 3 -44.32 58.20 -26.33
CA ASN A 3 -43.35 57.92 -27.39
C ASN A 3 -42.49 56.73 -26.94
N TYR A 4 -43.03 55.52 -27.13
CA TYR A 4 -42.26 54.29 -26.98
C TYR A 4 -41.38 54.14 -28.22
N ASN A 5 -40.10 54.46 -28.10
CA ASN A 5 -39.11 53.97 -29.05
C ASN A 5 -39.01 52.46 -28.86
N THR A 6 -39.50 51.69 -29.83
CA THR A 6 -39.27 50.24 -29.88
C THR A 6 -37.77 49.99 -30.12
N LEU A 7 -37.07 49.47 -29.11
CA LEU A 7 -35.71 48.94 -29.23
C LEU A 7 -35.69 47.64 -30.05
N ARG A 8 -36.23 47.66 -31.26
CA ARG A 8 -36.12 46.52 -32.17
C ARG A 8 -34.89 46.76 -33.03
N VAL A 9 -33.85 45.96 -32.77
CA VAL A 9 -32.66 45.90 -33.62
C VAL A 9 -33.12 45.50 -35.03
N SER A 10 -32.51 46.07 -36.07
CA SER A 10 -32.84 45.65 -37.44
C SER A 10 -32.43 44.20 -37.62
N GLN A 11 -33.19 43.45 -38.42
CA GLN A 11 -32.91 42.04 -38.70
C GLN A 11 -31.48 41.84 -39.24
N GLU A 12 -30.97 42.79 -40.04
CA GLU A 12 -29.59 42.80 -40.51
C GLU A 12 -28.55 42.99 -39.38
N ALA A 13 -28.84 43.81 -38.37
CA ALA A 13 -27.91 44.02 -37.25
C ALA A 13 -27.96 42.85 -36.25
N GLU A 14 -29.09 42.16 -36.16
CA GLU A 14 -29.25 40.89 -35.45
C GLU A 14 -28.46 39.77 -36.15
N ASP A 15 -28.61 39.62 -37.47
CA ASP A 15 -27.86 38.63 -38.27
C ASP A 15 -26.35 38.89 -38.27
N ILE A 16 -25.91 40.15 -38.31
CA ILE A 16 -24.48 40.50 -38.21
C ILE A 16 -23.95 40.17 -36.81
N GLY A 17 -24.70 40.51 -35.75
CA GLY A 17 -24.32 40.21 -34.37
C GLY A 17 -24.25 38.69 -34.10
N LEU A 18 -25.21 37.93 -34.61
CA LEU A 18 -25.24 36.47 -34.52
C LEU A 18 -24.08 35.83 -35.29
N ASN A 19 -23.79 36.28 -36.51
CA ASN A 19 -22.66 35.75 -37.29
C ASN A 19 -21.29 36.07 -36.67
N ILE A 20 -21.12 37.27 -36.09
CA ILE A 20 -19.88 37.63 -35.38
C ILE A 20 -19.72 36.76 -34.13
N ALA A 21 -20.78 36.57 -33.35
CA ALA A 21 -20.76 35.71 -32.17
C ALA A 21 -20.51 34.22 -32.51
N GLU A 22 -21.08 33.70 -33.61
CA GLU A 22 -20.83 32.33 -34.08
C GLU A 22 -19.40 32.13 -34.60
N HIS A 23 -18.86 33.13 -35.31
CA HIS A 23 -17.49 33.10 -35.80
C HIS A 23 -16.47 33.18 -34.65
N ASP A 24 -16.69 34.06 -33.67
CA ASP A 24 -15.84 34.18 -32.48
C ASP A 24 -15.95 32.92 -31.58
N SER A 25 -17.15 32.36 -31.40
CA SER A 25 -17.37 31.09 -30.70
C SER A 25 -16.60 29.93 -31.36
N SER A 26 -16.56 29.88 -32.70
CA SER A 26 -15.77 28.87 -33.42
C SER A 26 -14.26 29.03 -33.19
N SER A 27 -13.77 30.27 -33.08
CA SER A 27 -12.37 30.55 -32.72
C SER A 27 -12.06 30.11 -31.29
N ASP A 28 -12.94 30.40 -30.35
CA ASP A 28 -12.78 30.02 -28.94
C ASP A 28 -12.80 28.51 -28.73
N GLN A 29 -13.60 27.77 -29.50
CA GLN A 29 -13.60 26.30 -29.50
C GLN A 29 -12.25 25.74 -29.97
N ILE A 30 -11.66 26.33 -31.01
CA ILE A 30 -10.33 25.93 -31.52
C ILE A 30 -9.26 26.21 -30.46
N ASP A 31 -9.32 27.33 -29.77
CA ASP A 31 -8.35 27.68 -28.73
C ASP A 31 -8.49 26.80 -27.49
N LEU A 32 -9.72 26.46 -27.08
CA LEU A 32 -9.96 25.46 -26.04
C LEU A 32 -9.36 24.10 -26.43
N LEU A 33 -9.57 23.63 -27.67
CA LEU A 33 -8.99 22.38 -28.15
C LEU A 33 -7.45 22.39 -28.11
N LYS A 34 -6.82 23.51 -28.50
CA LYS A 34 -5.36 23.64 -28.41
C LYS A 34 -4.88 23.57 -26.96
N ILE A 35 -5.58 24.20 -26.03
CA ILE A 35 -5.25 24.16 -24.59
C ILE A 35 -5.35 22.72 -24.09
N MET A 36 -6.44 22.02 -24.40
CA MET A 36 -6.64 20.62 -24.01
C MET A 36 -5.55 19.70 -24.58
N GLN A 37 -5.18 19.87 -25.85
CA GLN A 37 -4.11 19.10 -26.49
C GLN A 37 -2.76 19.39 -25.83
N TYR A 38 -2.43 20.66 -25.62
CA TYR A 38 -1.21 21.06 -24.92
C TYR A 38 -1.12 20.43 -23.53
N GLN A 39 -2.20 20.47 -22.76
CA GLN A 39 -2.26 19.88 -21.42
C GLN A 39 -2.13 18.36 -21.42
N ASN A 40 -2.75 17.68 -22.39
CA ASN A 40 -2.61 16.24 -22.54
C ASN A 40 -1.18 15.83 -22.88
N ASP A 41 -0.50 16.58 -23.74
CA ASP A 41 0.83 16.25 -24.24
C ASP A 41 1.94 16.62 -23.24
N THR A 42 1.75 17.71 -22.50
CA THR A 42 2.77 18.22 -21.56
C THR A 42 2.50 17.86 -20.10
N GLY A 43 1.25 17.56 -19.74
CA GLY A 43 0.79 17.46 -18.36
C GLY A 43 0.73 18.80 -17.62
N ASP A 44 0.99 19.92 -18.28
CA ASP A 44 0.97 21.26 -17.69
C ASP A 44 -0.47 21.77 -17.57
N LEU A 45 -1.09 21.47 -16.43
CA LEU A 45 -2.43 21.92 -16.11
C LEU A 45 -2.47 23.40 -15.67
N SER A 46 -1.41 24.20 -15.77
CA SER A 46 -1.48 25.61 -15.33
C SER A 46 -2.31 26.51 -16.26
N VAL A 47 -2.46 26.12 -17.52
CA VAL A 47 -3.28 26.83 -18.50
C VAL A 47 -4.76 26.52 -18.23
N ARG A 48 -5.65 27.49 -18.47
CA ARG A 48 -7.10 27.33 -18.26
C ARG A 48 -7.84 27.70 -19.52
N GLY A 49 -8.93 26.97 -19.80
CA GLY A 49 -9.82 27.25 -20.92
C GLY A 49 -10.63 28.53 -20.70
N PRO A 50 -11.27 29.07 -21.75
CA PRO A 50 -12.18 30.21 -21.65
C PRO A 50 -13.32 29.96 -20.67
N GLU A 51 -13.82 31.02 -20.02
CA GLU A 51 -14.89 30.97 -19.00
C GLU A 51 -16.10 31.85 -19.35
N ASP A 52 -16.23 32.31 -20.60
CA ASP A 52 -17.43 33.04 -21.02
C ASP A 52 -18.64 32.10 -21.11
N LEU A 53 -19.42 32.06 -20.02
CA LEU A 53 -20.60 31.22 -19.86
C LEU A 53 -21.72 31.51 -20.87
N PHE A 54 -21.67 32.64 -21.59
CA PHE A 54 -22.63 32.96 -22.63
C PHE A 54 -22.30 32.30 -23.98
N THR A 55 -21.16 31.62 -24.08
CA THR A 55 -20.72 30.86 -25.26
C THR A 55 -20.62 29.36 -24.97
N GLU A 56 -20.74 28.52 -25.99
CA GLU A 56 -20.53 27.07 -25.84
C GLU A 56 -19.08 26.75 -25.42
N ALA A 57 -18.11 27.44 -26.02
CA ALA A 57 -16.70 27.27 -25.69
C ALA A 57 -16.40 27.59 -24.22
N GLY A 58 -16.95 28.68 -23.68
CA GLY A 58 -16.73 29.04 -22.29
C GLY A 58 -17.48 28.14 -21.29
N GLN A 59 -18.64 27.59 -21.64
CA GLN A 59 -19.29 26.56 -20.82
C GLN A 59 -18.45 25.27 -20.75
N ILE A 60 -17.91 24.81 -21.89
CA ILE A 60 -17.03 23.64 -21.92
C ILE A 60 -15.73 23.94 -21.17
N GLY A 61 -15.13 25.11 -21.38
CA GLY A 61 -13.91 25.54 -20.71
C GLY A 61 -14.07 25.60 -19.18
N TYR A 62 -15.19 26.15 -18.69
CA TYR A 62 -15.53 26.14 -17.27
C TYR A 62 -15.59 24.70 -16.70
N HIS A 63 -16.32 23.80 -17.34
CA HIS A 63 -16.41 22.40 -16.89
C HIS A 63 -15.07 21.68 -16.98
N TYR A 64 -14.27 21.96 -18.00
CA TYR A 64 -12.94 21.42 -18.17
C TYR A 64 -12.00 21.88 -17.04
N ASN A 65 -12.01 23.16 -16.70
CA ASN A 65 -11.23 23.72 -15.59
C ASN A 65 -11.56 23.03 -14.26
N LEU A 66 -12.85 22.77 -13.98
CA LEU A 66 -13.28 22.01 -12.79
C LEU A 66 -12.71 20.58 -12.77
N LEU A 67 -12.66 19.91 -13.93
CA LEU A 67 -12.06 18.59 -14.05
C LEU A 67 -10.55 18.65 -13.79
N MET A 68 -9.86 19.67 -14.29
CA MET A 68 -8.42 19.84 -14.06
C MET A 68 -8.11 20.06 -12.59
N ASP A 69 -8.86 20.93 -11.90
CA ASP A 69 -8.70 21.14 -10.46
C ASP A 69 -8.91 19.84 -9.65
N SER A 70 -9.90 19.03 -10.06
CA SER A 70 -10.15 17.72 -9.45
C SER A 70 -9.01 16.74 -9.70
N LEU A 71 -8.46 16.71 -10.92
CA LEU A 71 -7.31 15.88 -11.28
C LEU A 71 -6.05 16.29 -10.51
N GLU A 72 -5.73 17.57 -10.43
CA GLU A 72 -4.61 18.09 -9.64
C GLU A 72 -4.73 17.71 -8.16
N LYS A 73 -5.94 17.87 -7.60
CA LYS A 73 -6.22 17.48 -6.22
C LYS A 73 -6.05 15.98 -6.01
N SER A 74 -6.55 15.17 -6.94
CA SER A 74 -6.43 13.71 -6.91
C SER A 74 -4.96 13.28 -6.98
N ASP A 75 -4.18 13.81 -7.92
CA ASP A 75 -2.75 13.50 -8.07
C ASP A 75 -1.97 13.86 -6.80
N ARG A 76 -2.25 15.02 -6.20
CA ARG A 76 -1.62 15.42 -4.94
C ARG A 76 -1.96 14.46 -3.79
N ILE A 77 -3.21 13.98 -3.70
CA ILE A 77 -3.62 13.01 -2.69
C ILE A 77 -2.93 11.67 -2.95
N MET A 78 -2.93 11.19 -4.19
CA MET A 78 -2.29 9.94 -4.58
C MET A 78 -0.79 9.94 -4.27
N ARG A 79 -0.07 11.03 -4.58
CA ARG A 79 1.35 11.18 -4.24
C ARG A 79 1.59 11.09 -2.74
N LYS A 80 0.82 11.84 -1.93
CA LYS A 80 0.93 11.78 -0.47
C LYS A 80 0.66 10.39 0.08
N GLN A 81 -0.40 9.73 -0.40
CA GLN A 81 -0.73 8.37 0.02
C GLN A 81 0.36 7.37 -0.37
N LYS A 82 0.95 7.54 -1.55
CA LYS A 82 2.08 6.71 -1.99
C LYS A 82 3.29 6.88 -1.08
N ASP A 83 3.66 8.12 -0.76
CA ASP A 83 4.80 8.41 0.12
C ASP A 83 4.56 7.87 1.54
N GLU A 84 3.36 8.07 2.08
CA GLU A 84 2.96 7.52 3.39
C GLU A 84 2.97 5.99 3.41
N LEU A 85 2.49 5.36 2.33
CA LEU A 85 2.51 3.91 2.17
C LEU A 85 3.93 3.37 2.11
N GLU A 86 4.82 4.02 1.36
CA GLU A 86 6.24 3.64 1.24
C GLU A 86 6.92 3.67 2.61
N ILE A 87 6.75 4.77 3.36
CA ILE A 87 7.28 4.90 4.73
C ILE A 87 6.70 3.81 5.66
N ALA A 88 5.40 3.54 5.58
CA ALA A 88 4.76 2.52 6.39
C ALA A 88 5.26 1.11 6.04
N MET A 89 5.48 0.83 4.76
CA MET A 89 6.04 -0.43 4.26
C MET A 89 7.47 -0.63 4.75
N GLU A 90 8.34 0.37 4.63
CA GLU A 90 9.72 0.30 5.12
C GLU A 90 9.77 0.02 6.63
N LYS A 91 8.92 0.72 7.39
CA LYS A 91 8.82 0.53 8.85
C LYS A 91 8.35 -0.89 9.19
N ALA A 92 7.34 -1.41 8.49
CA ALA A 92 6.83 -2.75 8.69
C ALA A 92 7.90 -3.81 8.35
N GLN A 93 8.62 -3.63 7.25
CA GLN A 93 9.71 -4.53 6.85
C GLN A 93 10.85 -4.52 7.87
N SER A 94 11.26 -3.36 8.36
CA SER A 94 12.28 -3.24 9.40
C SER A 94 11.85 -3.91 10.69
N ALA A 95 10.59 -3.75 11.10
CA ALA A 95 10.04 -4.41 12.29
C ALA A 95 10.01 -5.93 12.15
N ASN A 96 9.58 -6.44 10.99
CA ASN A 96 9.59 -7.88 10.71
C ASN A 96 11.00 -8.46 10.73
N LYS A 97 11.97 -7.77 10.11
CA LYS A 97 13.37 -8.19 10.16
C LYS A 97 13.88 -8.26 11.61
N ALA A 98 13.65 -7.22 12.40
CA ALA A 98 14.04 -7.18 13.81
C ALA A 98 13.39 -8.31 14.62
N LYS A 99 12.10 -8.60 14.39
CA LYS A 99 11.39 -9.74 15.00
C LYS A 99 12.07 -11.06 14.64
N SER A 100 12.35 -11.31 13.37
CA SER A 100 13.02 -12.55 12.93
C SER A 100 14.42 -12.71 13.53
N ASP A 101 15.22 -11.64 13.52
CA ASP A 101 16.60 -11.66 14.05
C ASP A 101 16.60 -11.91 15.57
N PHE A 102 15.66 -11.29 16.29
CA PHE A 102 15.46 -11.52 17.73
C PHE A 102 15.10 -12.99 18.02
N LEU A 103 14.11 -13.55 17.32
CA LEU A 103 13.67 -14.92 17.54
C LEU A 103 14.76 -15.95 17.21
N ALA A 104 15.49 -15.75 16.12
CA ALA A 104 16.63 -16.59 15.76
C ALA A 104 17.69 -16.59 16.87
N LYS A 105 18.08 -15.40 17.35
CA LYS A 105 19.06 -15.26 18.44
C LYS A 105 18.60 -15.93 19.73
N MET A 106 17.37 -15.64 20.17
CA MET A 106 16.81 -16.23 21.39
C MET A 106 16.74 -17.75 21.31
N SER A 107 16.38 -18.31 20.15
CA SER A 107 16.36 -19.77 19.98
C SER A 107 17.75 -20.40 20.16
N HIS A 108 18.80 -19.81 19.58
CA HIS A 108 20.17 -20.29 19.79
C HIS A 108 20.60 -20.20 21.26
N GLU A 109 20.29 -19.10 21.93
CA GLU A 109 20.62 -18.90 23.35
C GLU A 109 19.83 -19.84 24.28
N LEU A 110 18.61 -20.23 23.91
CA LEU A 110 17.78 -21.17 24.68
C LEU A 110 18.14 -22.64 24.42
N ARG A 111 18.48 -23.01 23.18
CA ARG A 111 18.84 -24.40 22.83
C ARG A 111 20.00 -24.94 23.65
N THR A 112 21.04 -24.12 23.87
CA THR A 112 22.25 -24.55 24.58
C THR A 112 21.97 -24.99 26.03
N PRO A 113 21.37 -24.15 26.91
CA PRO A 113 21.05 -24.56 28.27
C PRO A 113 19.98 -25.66 28.31
N LEU A 114 19.02 -25.66 27.38
CA LEU A 114 17.96 -26.67 27.34
C LEU A 114 18.52 -28.06 26.99
N ASN A 115 19.40 -28.15 25.99
CA ASN A 115 20.08 -29.40 25.65
C ASN A 115 20.95 -29.90 26.80
N ALA A 116 21.56 -28.99 27.58
CA ALA A 116 22.29 -29.38 28.78
C ALA A 116 21.34 -29.97 29.85
N ILE A 117 20.19 -29.35 30.09
CA ILE A 117 19.19 -29.88 31.05
C ILE A 117 18.68 -31.25 30.60
N ILE A 118 18.37 -31.42 29.31
CA ILE A 118 17.94 -32.71 28.72
C ILE A 118 19.03 -33.75 28.93
N GLY A 119 20.27 -33.48 28.49
CA GLY A 119 21.38 -34.43 28.63
C GLY A 119 21.70 -34.78 30.08
N TYR A 120 21.72 -33.81 31.01
CA TYR A 120 21.91 -34.10 32.43
C TYR A 120 20.76 -34.92 33.01
N SER A 121 19.52 -34.63 32.62
CA SER A 121 18.38 -35.43 33.07
C SER A 121 18.44 -36.87 32.53
N GLU A 122 18.88 -37.09 31.29
CA GLU A 122 19.09 -38.44 30.73
C GLU A 122 20.13 -39.23 31.51
N MET A 123 21.30 -38.63 31.76
CA MET A 123 22.36 -39.27 32.55
C MET A 123 21.88 -39.62 33.97
N LEU A 124 21.14 -38.72 34.63
CA LEU A 124 20.62 -38.97 35.97
C LEU A 124 19.50 -40.00 35.99
N ILE A 125 18.72 -40.15 34.90
CA ILE A 125 17.72 -41.21 34.77
C ILE A 125 18.43 -42.56 34.73
N GLU A 126 19.47 -42.70 33.90
CA GLU A 126 20.27 -43.93 33.82
C GLU A 126 20.86 -44.31 35.19
N GLU A 127 21.47 -43.36 35.91
CA GLU A 127 22.00 -43.61 37.25
C GLU A 127 20.91 -44.00 38.26
N ALA A 128 19.75 -43.32 38.23
CA ALA A 128 18.64 -43.62 39.14
C ALA A 128 18.01 -44.99 38.87
N GLU A 129 17.96 -45.42 37.61
CA GLU A 129 17.49 -46.75 37.24
C GLU A 129 18.45 -47.85 37.70
N ASP A 130 19.76 -47.64 37.55
CA ASP A 130 20.80 -48.57 38.02
C ASP A 130 20.79 -48.74 39.55
N ASP A 131 20.50 -47.66 40.29
CA ASP A 131 20.43 -47.64 41.77
C ASP A 131 19.04 -48.02 42.33
N GLU A 132 18.09 -48.45 41.49
CA GLU A 132 16.71 -48.80 41.86
C GLU A 132 15.94 -47.64 42.57
N LEU A 133 16.24 -46.40 42.17
CA LEU A 133 15.68 -45.16 42.70
C LEU A 133 14.44 -44.70 41.92
N ASP A 134 13.42 -45.57 41.83
CA ASP A 134 12.23 -45.40 40.97
C ASP A 134 11.55 -44.01 41.06
N MET A 135 11.42 -43.45 42.27
CA MET A 135 10.80 -42.14 42.46
C MET A 135 11.61 -40.99 41.82
N TYR A 136 12.93 -41.04 41.91
CA TYR A 136 13.79 -40.03 41.31
C TYR A 136 13.81 -40.15 39.79
N ALA A 137 13.82 -41.39 39.27
CA ALA A 137 13.73 -41.66 37.84
C ALA A 137 12.43 -41.09 37.24
N GLU A 138 11.28 -41.24 37.92
CA GLU A 138 10.01 -40.69 37.46
C GLU A 138 10.01 -39.16 37.37
N ASP A 139 10.55 -38.47 38.39
CA ASP A 139 10.61 -37.00 38.39
C ASP A 139 11.62 -36.46 37.36
N LEU A 140 12.75 -37.15 37.16
CA LEU A 140 13.70 -36.79 36.12
C LEU A 140 13.12 -36.96 34.70
N ARG A 141 12.34 -38.02 34.45
CA ARG A 141 11.62 -38.20 33.18
C ARG A 141 10.61 -37.06 32.92
N LYS A 142 9.97 -36.52 33.96
CA LYS A 142 9.10 -35.33 33.82
C LYS A 142 9.89 -34.07 33.44
N ILE A 143 11.07 -33.87 34.03
CA ILE A 143 11.96 -32.76 33.67
C ILE A 143 12.43 -32.90 32.22
N ASN A 144 12.88 -34.09 31.83
CA ASN A 144 13.36 -34.40 30.49
C ASN A 144 12.28 -34.11 29.43
N SER A 145 11.10 -34.72 29.57
CA SER A 145 9.98 -34.54 28.64
C SER A 145 9.49 -33.09 28.56
N SER A 146 9.54 -32.34 29.67
CA SER A 146 9.24 -30.90 29.65
C SER A 146 10.28 -30.10 28.85
N GLY A 147 11.55 -30.49 28.95
CA GLY A 147 12.64 -29.93 28.15
C GLY A 147 12.45 -30.18 26.66
N GLU A 148 12.18 -31.43 26.26
CA GLU A 148 11.90 -31.79 24.86
C GLU A 148 10.68 -31.04 24.31
N HIS A 149 9.61 -30.93 25.12
CA HIS A 149 8.42 -30.20 24.72
C HIS A 149 8.72 -28.71 24.49
N LEU A 150 9.48 -28.07 25.37
CA LEU A 150 9.87 -26.67 25.21
C LEU A 150 10.74 -26.46 23.96
N LEU A 151 11.64 -27.41 23.64
CA LEU A 151 12.44 -27.36 22.41
C LEU A 151 11.56 -27.38 21.16
N THR A 152 10.52 -28.22 21.18
CA THR A 152 9.54 -28.34 20.09
C THR A 152 8.80 -27.02 19.88
N LEU A 153 8.27 -26.42 20.95
CA LEU A 153 7.58 -25.12 20.88
C LEU A 153 8.49 -24.00 20.35
N ILE A 154 9.76 -23.98 20.75
CA ILE A 154 10.74 -23.01 20.23
C ILE A 154 10.94 -23.19 18.72
N ASN A 155 11.01 -24.44 18.24
CA ASN A 155 11.16 -24.74 16.82
C ASN A 155 9.92 -24.32 16.02
N ASP A 156 8.71 -24.60 16.53
CA ASP A 156 7.46 -24.21 15.88
C ASP A 156 7.36 -22.68 15.69
N ILE A 157 7.74 -21.91 16.72
CA ILE A 157 7.78 -20.44 16.66
C ILE A 157 8.81 -19.95 15.63
N LEU A 158 9.98 -20.60 15.56
CA LEU A 158 10.99 -20.26 14.57
C LEU A 158 10.53 -20.54 13.14
N ASP A 159 9.90 -21.68 12.91
CA ASP A 159 9.46 -22.07 11.58
C ASP A 159 8.33 -21.16 11.09
N LEU A 160 7.39 -20.81 11.97
CA LEU A 160 6.40 -19.75 11.68
C LEU A 160 7.09 -18.43 11.30
N SER A 161 8.14 -18.05 12.01
CA SER A 161 8.88 -16.81 11.74
C SER A 161 9.63 -16.83 10.40
N LYS A 162 10.10 -18.01 9.95
CA LYS A 162 10.69 -18.17 8.61
C LYS A 162 9.63 -18.09 7.50
N ILE A 163 8.45 -18.65 7.74
CA ILE A 163 7.30 -18.57 6.82
C ILE A 163 6.87 -17.11 6.64
N GLU A 164 6.65 -16.38 7.73
CA GLU A 164 6.27 -14.96 7.70
C GLU A 164 7.32 -14.09 6.98
N ALA A 165 8.60 -14.46 7.05
CA ALA A 165 9.69 -13.78 6.37
C ALA A 165 9.89 -14.23 4.90
N GLY A 166 9.12 -15.20 4.41
CA GLY A 166 9.28 -15.78 3.06
C GLY A 166 10.59 -16.57 2.87
N LYS A 167 11.21 -17.04 3.96
CA LYS A 167 12.52 -17.72 3.98
C LYS A 167 12.45 -19.23 4.16
N MET A 168 11.27 -19.84 4.04
CA MET A 168 11.12 -21.29 4.18
C MET A 168 11.59 -21.97 2.89
N GLU A 169 12.74 -22.66 2.95
CA GLU A 169 13.19 -23.53 1.86
C GLU A 169 12.54 -24.90 2.01
N LEU A 170 11.85 -25.35 0.96
CA LEU A 170 11.27 -26.69 0.89
C LEU A 170 12.29 -27.68 0.36
N TYR A 171 12.64 -28.67 1.17
CA TYR A 171 13.44 -29.82 0.73
C TYR A 171 12.48 -30.95 0.37
N ILE A 172 12.29 -31.18 -0.93
CA ILE A 172 11.48 -32.27 -1.45
C ILE A 172 12.38 -33.52 -1.49
N GLU A 173 12.04 -34.53 -0.69
CA GLU A 173 12.66 -35.85 -0.78
C GLU A 173 11.70 -36.87 -1.38
N GLU A 174 12.25 -37.75 -2.21
CA GLU A 174 11.51 -38.80 -2.91
C GLU A 174 11.34 -40.01 -1.98
N PHE A 175 10.13 -40.24 -1.47
CA PHE A 175 9.85 -41.38 -0.60
C PHE A 175 9.77 -42.66 -1.45
N LYS A 176 10.75 -43.55 -1.29
CA LYS A 176 10.74 -44.87 -1.96
C LYS A 176 9.99 -45.87 -1.07
N PHE A 177 8.88 -46.38 -1.60
CA PHE A 177 8.13 -47.50 -1.06
C PHE A 177 8.87 -48.84 -1.22
#